data_AF-A0A1F2RM82-F1
#
_entry.id   AF-A0A1F2RM82-F1
#
_cell.length_a   1.000
_cell.length_b   1.000
_cell.length_c   1.000
_cell.angle_alpha   90.00
_cell.angle_beta   90.00
_cell.angle_gamma   90.00
#
_symmetry.space_group_name_H-M   'P 1'
#
loop_
_entity.id
_entity.type
_entity.pdbx_description
1 polymer ?
#
loop_
_entity_poly.entity_id
_entity_poly.type
_entity_poly.pdbx_seq_one_letter_code
_entity_poly.pdbx_strand_id
1 'polypeptide(L)'
;MNNELIEMLLNEDESTSLDFKRDQYPFDDATDDAKCELLKDILAFANAWRRIDAYILVGVNEVRGGRSQPGGVQRHLDDAKLQEFVNFKTNRPINFSYQVVAVEHTELGVIHVPIQDRPTYLRKNYGKLKANTVYIRRGSSTAIATPDEIVKMGPGADAAPVEAESKRKLRAILPWKGKSITLASMNTGRAVMQLGPVRGRSGVKLLDCNESFVTIGNNDSSRSISLSNIEVSFDKTGNCLELQERYG
;
A
#
# COMPACT_ATOMS: atom_id res chain seq x y z
N MET A 1 -11.69 -8.90 -3.90
CA MET A 1 -10.37 -8.86 -4.58
C MET A 1 -10.55 -9.03 -6.09
N ASN A 2 -9.67 -8.51 -6.95
CA ASN A 2 -9.79 -8.65 -8.42
C ASN A 2 -9.07 -9.93 -8.89
N ASN A 3 -9.66 -10.71 -9.79
CA ASN A 3 -9.05 -11.93 -10.35
C ASN A 3 -7.72 -11.63 -11.06
N GLU A 4 -7.56 -10.45 -11.67
CA GLU A 4 -6.29 -10.05 -12.28
C GLU A 4 -5.13 -10.00 -11.27
N LEU A 5 -5.41 -9.58 -10.02
CA LEU A 5 -4.40 -9.57 -8.97
C LEU A 5 -3.99 -10.98 -8.59
N ILE A 6 -4.95 -11.91 -8.47
CA ILE A 6 -4.63 -13.30 -8.16
C ILE A 6 -3.80 -13.93 -9.28
N GLU A 7 -4.15 -13.67 -10.54
CA GLU A 7 -3.35 -14.15 -11.68
C GLU A 7 -1.93 -13.59 -11.65
N MET A 8 -1.73 -12.31 -11.35
CA MET A 8 -0.38 -11.77 -11.16
C MET A 8 0.36 -12.49 -10.03
N LEU A 9 -0.27 -12.66 -8.87
CA LEU A 9 0.35 -13.33 -7.72
C LEU A 9 0.69 -14.79 -8.03
N LEU A 10 -0.12 -15.53 -8.78
CA LEU A 10 0.15 -16.91 -9.18
C LEU A 10 1.38 -17.05 -10.11
N ASN A 11 1.81 -15.97 -10.76
CA ASN A 11 3.00 -15.95 -11.62
C ASN A 11 4.28 -15.47 -10.88
N GLU A 12 4.17 -15.14 -9.59
CA GLU A 12 5.29 -14.75 -8.74
C GLU A 12 5.79 -15.94 -7.90
N ASP A 13 7.04 -15.88 -7.47
CA ASP A 13 7.61 -16.83 -6.50
C ASP A 13 7.37 -16.34 -5.05
N GLU A 14 7.50 -17.25 -4.07
CA GLU A 14 7.43 -16.87 -2.65
C GLU A 14 8.45 -15.80 -2.28
N SER A 15 8.01 -14.84 -1.47
CA SER A 15 8.78 -13.65 -1.14
C SER A 15 8.42 -13.08 0.23
N THR A 16 8.97 -11.91 0.57
CA THR A 16 8.63 -11.19 1.79
C THR A 16 7.18 -10.68 1.83
N SER A 17 6.49 -10.68 0.68
CA SER A 17 5.11 -10.22 0.52
C SER A 17 4.17 -11.28 -0.07
N LEU A 18 4.65 -12.48 -0.40
CA LEU A 18 3.83 -13.55 -0.95
C LEU A 18 4.23 -14.90 -0.37
N ASP A 19 3.24 -15.69 0.03
CA ASP A 19 3.42 -17.08 0.46
C ASP A 19 2.34 -17.97 -0.16
N PHE A 20 2.72 -19.19 -0.52
CA PHE A 20 1.77 -20.18 -1.01
C PHE A 20 1.61 -21.28 0.04
N LYS A 21 0.35 -21.55 0.41
CA LYS A 21 0.00 -22.72 1.21
C LYS A 21 -0.80 -23.67 0.34
N ARG A 22 -0.31 -24.90 0.21
CA ARG A 22 -1.07 -25.96 -0.45
C ARG A 22 -2.34 -26.30 0.31
N ASP A 23 -2.21 -26.50 1.62
CA ASP A 23 -3.29 -26.94 2.50
C ASP A 23 -3.79 -25.79 3.38
N GLN A 24 -5.08 -25.83 3.75
CA GLN A 24 -5.67 -24.87 4.68
C GLN A 24 -5.03 -24.98 6.08
N TYR A 25 -4.88 -23.84 6.76
CA TYR A 25 -4.41 -23.82 8.14
C TYR A 25 -5.36 -24.61 9.05
N PRO A 26 -4.84 -25.50 9.91
CA PRO A 26 -5.65 -26.12 10.94
C PRO A 26 -6.19 -25.06 11.90
N PHE A 27 -7.51 -24.92 11.97
CA PHE A 27 -8.15 -23.88 12.79
C PHE A 27 -9.35 -24.43 13.57
N ASP A 28 -10.39 -24.91 12.89
CA ASP A 28 -11.52 -25.55 13.57
C ASP A 28 -11.05 -26.86 14.23
N ASP A 29 -11.36 -27.04 15.51
CA ASP A 29 -10.98 -28.19 16.35
C ASP A 29 -9.47 -28.53 16.41
N ALA A 30 -8.62 -27.58 15.98
CA ALA A 30 -7.18 -27.74 16.00
C ALA A 30 -6.58 -27.39 17.38
N THR A 31 -5.46 -28.04 17.71
CA THR A 31 -4.67 -27.73 18.91
C THR A 31 -4.05 -26.34 18.80
N ASP A 32 -3.70 -25.74 19.94
CA ASP A 32 -3.03 -24.43 19.96
C ASP A 32 -1.68 -24.47 19.20
N ASP A 33 -0.97 -25.60 19.24
CA ASP A 33 0.27 -25.79 18.48
C ASP A 33 0.06 -25.80 16.97
N ALA A 34 -1.09 -26.26 16.48
CA ALA A 34 -1.41 -26.23 15.06
C ALA A 34 -1.90 -24.84 14.63
N LYS A 35 -2.78 -24.22 15.44
CA LYS A 35 -3.26 -22.84 15.21
C LYS A 35 -2.14 -21.81 15.24
N CYS A 36 -1.06 -22.08 15.97
CA CYS A 36 0.04 -21.13 16.09
C CYS A 36 0.77 -20.90 14.76
N GLU A 37 0.69 -21.81 13.78
CA GLU A 37 1.30 -21.61 12.45
C GLU A 37 0.64 -20.44 11.68
N LEU A 38 -0.69 -20.38 11.65
CA LEU A 38 -1.42 -19.25 11.06
C LEU A 38 -1.07 -17.93 11.77
N LEU A 39 -1.07 -17.95 13.10
CA LEU A 39 -0.76 -16.77 13.91
C LEU A 39 0.67 -16.28 13.65
N LYS A 40 1.62 -17.21 13.51
CA LYS A 40 3.03 -16.92 13.23
C LYS A 40 3.20 -16.25 11.89
N ASP A 41 2.55 -16.76 10.85
CA ASP A 41 2.69 -16.24 9.49
C ASP A 41 2.04 -14.84 9.37
N ILE A 42 0.85 -14.63 9.97
CA ILE A 42 0.22 -13.30 10.03
C ILE A 42 1.13 -12.30 10.77
N LEU A 43 1.69 -12.68 11.93
CA LEU A 43 2.64 -11.84 12.66
C LEU A 43 3.88 -11.52 11.83
N ALA A 44 4.46 -12.51 11.15
CA ALA A 44 5.64 -12.34 10.32
C ALA A 44 5.40 -11.35 9.17
N PHE A 45 4.24 -11.45 8.51
CA PHE A 45 3.84 -10.54 7.42
C PHE A 45 3.46 -9.15 7.89
N ALA A 46 2.79 -9.04 9.04
CA ALA A 46 2.52 -7.75 9.68
C ALA A 46 3.82 -7.04 10.07
N ASN A 47 4.87 -7.80 10.43
CA ASN A 47 6.17 -7.26 10.82
C ASN A 47 7.20 -7.16 9.69
N ALA A 48 6.90 -7.60 8.47
CA ALA A 48 7.86 -7.67 7.38
C ALA A 48 8.32 -6.28 6.91
N TRP A 49 9.59 -6.16 6.51
CA TRP A 49 10.11 -4.96 5.85
C TRP A 49 9.62 -4.93 4.38
N ARG A 50 8.49 -4.25 4.13
CA ARG A 50 7.89 -4.18 2.79
C ARG A 50 7.26 -2.82 2.48
N ARG A 51 7.16 -2.52 1.19
CA ARG A 51 6.53 -1.29 0.64
C ARG A 51 5.22 -1.56 -0.10
N ILE A 52 4.81 -2.83 -0.14
CA ILE A 52 3.58 -3.29 -0.78
C ILE A 52 2.81 -4.18 0.20
N ASP A 53 1.54 -4.40 -0.10
CA ASP A 53 0.70 -5.35 0.62
C ASP A 53 1.21 -6.78 0.48
N ALA A 54 0.94 -7.59 1.50
CA ALA A 54 1.32 -8.99 1.51
C ALA A 54 0.12 -9.92 1.39
N TYR A 55 0.35 -11.10 0.82
CA TYR A 55 -0.68 -12.09 0.55
C TYR A 55 -0.21 -13.50 0.92
N ILE A 56 -1.12 -14.28 1.49
CA ILE A 56 -0.97 -15.73 1.61
C ILE A 56 -2.07 -16.35 0.77
N LEU A 57 -1.69 -17.08 -0.28
CA LEU A 57 -2.61 -17.80 -1.14
C LEU A 57 -2.69 -19.26 -0.67
N VAL A 58 -3.86 -19.65 -0.19
CA VAL A 58 -4.16 -20.96 0.38
C VAL A 58 -4.93 -21.79 -0.63
N GLY A 59 -4.54 -23.06 -0.77
CA GLY A 59 -5.03 -23.95 -1.82
C GLY A 59 -4.21 -23.85 -3.10
N VAL A 60 -2.93 -23.48 -3.02
CA VAL A 60 -2.06 -23.31 -4.20
C VAL A 60 -0.84 -24.22 -4.13
N ASN A 61 -0.56 -24.93 -5.22
CA ASN A 61 0.68 -25.68 -5.39
C ASN A 61 1.73 -24.78 -6.06
N GLU A 62 2.76 -24.39 -5.31
CA GLU A 62 3.86 -23.58 -5.83
C GLU A 62 4.58 -24.29 -6.98
N VAL A 63 4.81 -23.56 -8.08
CA VAL A 63 5.65 -24.00 -9.21
C VAL A 63 6.76 -22.97 -9.40
N ARG A 64 7.97 -23.28 -8.94
CA ARG A 64 9.11 -22.34 -9.02
C ARG A 64 9.47 -21.99 -10.45
N GLY A 65 9.59 -20.69 -10.74
CA GLY A 65 9.93 -20.19 -12.07
C GLY A 65 8.82 -20.38 -13.11
N GLY A 66 7.58 -20.61 -12.67
CA GLY A 66 6.41 -20.75 -13.53
C GLY A 66 5.13 -20.32 -12.81
N ARG A 67 3.99 -20.44 -13.49
CA ARG A 67 2.69 -20.16 -12.88
C ARG A 67 2.33 -21.27 -11.88
N SER A 68 2.13 -20.89 -10.63
CA SER A 68 1.64 -21.76 -9.56
C SER A 68 0.21 -22.25 -9.84
N GLN A 69 -0.11 -23.46 -9.39
CA GLN A 69 -1.33 -24.16 -9.78
C GLN A 69 -2.41 -24.05 -8.68
N PRO A 70 -3.61 -23.52 -8.98
CA PRO A 70 -4.75 -23.59 -8.08
C PRO A 70 -5.13 -25.04 -7.78
N GLY A 71 -4.97 -25.46 -6.52
CA GLY A 71 -5.41 -26.77 -6.02
C GLY A 71 -6.78 -26.72 -5.32
N GLY A 72 -7.20 -25.53 -4.89
CA GLY A 72 -8.45 -25.30 -4.18
C GLY A 72 -8.39 -25.64 -2.69
N VAL A 73 -9.40 -25.20 -1.96
CA VAL A 73 -9.57 -25.46 -0.53
C VAL A 73 -10.93 -26.11 -0.28
N GLN A 74 -10.98 -27.17 0.54
CA GLN A 74 -12.25 -27.86 0.84
C GLN A 74 -13.11 -27.13 1.87
N ARG A 75 -12.47 -26.42 2.82
CA ARG A 75 -13.14 -25.70 3.90
C ARG A 75 -12.48 -24.34 4.12
N HIS A 76 -13.30 -23.30 4.03
CA HIS A 76 -12.88 -21.92 4.22
C HIS A 76 -13.01 -21.50 5.69
N LEU A 77 -12.09 -20.67 6.13
CA LEU A 77 -12.10 -20.10 7.48
C LEU A 77 -13.02 -18.88 7.51
N ASP A 78 -13.61 -18.62 8.67
CA ASP A 78 -14.41 -17.41 8.88
C ASP A 78 -13.52 -16.22 9.23
N ASP A 79 -13.58 -15.14 8.45
CA ASP A 79 -12.76 -13.95 8.64
C ASP A 79 -12.94 -13.34 10.04
N ALA A 80 -14.17 -13.24 10.54
CA ALA A 80 -14.43 -12.64 11.85
C ALA A 80 -13.83 -13.48 12.99
N LYS A 81 -13.91 -14.81 12.92
CA LYS A 81 -13.23 -15.70 13.86
C LYS A 81 -11.71 -15.55 13.80
N LEU A 82 -11.14 -15.40 12.60
CA LEU A 82 -9.71 -15.18 12.43
C LEU A 82 -9.27 -13.84 13.05
N GLN A 83 -10.00 -12.76 12.75
CA GLN A 83 -9.78 -11.42 13.29
C GLN A 83 -9.78 -11.46 14.82
N GLU A 84 -10.82 -12.03 15.42
CA GLU A 84 -10.94 -12.16 16.87
C GLU A 84 -9.78 -12.97 17.45
N PHE A 85 -9.48 -14.13 16.84
CA PHE A 85 -8.43 -15.02 17.29
C PHE A 85 -7.05 -14.35 17.33
N VAL A 86 -6.69 -13.60 16.28
CA VAL A 86 -5.40 -12.92 16.16
C VAL A 86 -5.37 -11.69 17.08
N ASN A 87 -6.34 -10.79 16.95
CA ASN A 87 -6.34 -9.50 17.64
C ASN A 87 -6.48 -9.63 19.16
N PHE A 88 -7.10 -10.70 19.65
CA PHE A 88 -7.15 -10.97 21.08
C PHE A 88 -5.78 -11.33 21.69
N LYS A 89 -4.83 -11.81 20.88
CA LYS A 89 -3.52 -12.29 21.36
C LYS A 89 -2.39 -11.27 21.18
N THR A 90 -2.57 -10.28 20.32
CA THR A 90 -1.52 -9.32 19.93
C THR A 90 -1.54 -8.06 20.80
N ASN A 91 -0.40 -7.37 20.90
CA ASN A 91 -0.27 -6.11 21.65
C ASN A 91 -1.15 -4.98 21.10
N ARG A 92 -1.44 -5.01 19.80
CA ARG A 92 -2.34 -4.10 19.06
C ARG A 92 -3.10 -4.88 17.98
N PRO A 93 -4.26 -4.39 17.53
CA PRO A 93 -4.95 -5.01 16.40
C PRO A 93 -4.06 -5.06 15.16
N ILE A 94 -4.01 -6.22 14.50
CA ILE A 94 -3.41 -6.42 13.18
C ILE A 94 -4.50 -6.14 12.15
N ASN A 95 -4.18 -5.30 11.16
CA ASN A 95 -5.01 -5.13 9.99
C ASN A 95 -4.71 -6.27 9.01
N PHE A 96 -5.67 -7.15 8.76
CA PHE A 96 -5.63 -8.18 7.73
C PHE A 96 -7.07 -8.55 7.33
N SER A 97 -7.24 -9.35 6.28
CA SER A 97 -8.54 -9.95 5.94
C SER A 97 -8.38 -11.31 5.30
N TYR A 98 -9.42 -12.13 5.39
CA TYR A 98 -9.56 -13.39 4.68
C TYR A 98 -10.70 -13.31 3.66
N GLN A 99 -10.43 -13.67 2.42
CA GLN A 99 -11.42 -13.69 1.34
C GLN A 99 -11.33 -15.01 0.56
N VAL A 100 -12.49 -15.46 0.07
CA VAL A 100 -12.57 -16.58 -0.88
C VAL A 100 -12.56 -16.02 -2.30
N VAL A 101 -11.68 -16.54 -3.15
CA VAL A 101 -11.61 -16.14 -4.56
C VAL A 101 -11.69 -17.36 -5.46
N ALA A 102 -12.60 -17.33 -6.44
CA ALA A 102 -12.77 -18.40 -7.41
C ALA A 102 -11.81 -18.20 -8.60
N VAL A 103 -10.96 -19.20 -8.86
CA VAL A 103 -10.01 -19.25 -9.97
C VAL A 103 -10.11 -20.62 -10.63
N GLU A 104 -10.31 -20.66 -11.95
CA GLU A 104 -10.33 -21.92 -12.72
C GLU A 104 -11.27 -22.99 -12.14
N HIS A 105 -12.46 -22.60 -11.68
CA HIS A 105 -13.46 -23.47 -11.02
C HIS A 105 -13.02 -24.06 -9.67
N THR A 106 -11.95 -23.55 -9.08
CA THR A 106 -11.51 -23.86 -7.71
C THR A 106 -11.62 -22.63 -6.82
N GLU A 107 -11.82 -22.84 -5.51
CA GLU A 107 -11.87 -21.76 -4.53
C GLU A 107 -10.56 -21.68 -3.76
N LEU A 108 -9.92 -20.51 -3.78
CA LEU A 108 -8.70 -20.20 -3.04
C LEU A 108 -9.04 -19.37 -1.81
N GLY A 109 -8.33 -19.63 -0.72
CA GLY A 109 -8.33 -18.76 0.45
C GLY A 109 -7.25 -17.69 0.30
N VAL A 110 -7.59 -16.43 0.51
CA VAL A 110 -6.64 -15.32 0.40
C VAL A 110 -6.57 -14.57 1.71
N ILE A 111 -5.42 -14.63 2.38
CA ILE A 111 -5.13 -13.76 3.52
C ILE A 111 -4.40 -12.54 2.98
N HIS A 112 -5.01 -11.37 3.10
CA HIS A 112 -4.42 -10.08 2.74
C HIS A 112 -3.94 -9.36 3.98
N VAL A 113 -2.67 -8.97 4.02
CA VAL A 113 -2.04 -8.23 5.12
C VAL A 113 -1.51 -6.90 4.58
N PRO A 114 -2.24 -5.78 4.75
CA PRO A 114 -1.77 -4.47 4.33
C PRO A 114 -0.55 -3.99 5.12
N ILE A 115 0.14 -2.97 4.58
CA ILE A 115 1.19 -2.25 5.32
C ILE A 115 0.57 -1.60 6.57
N GLN A 116 1.24 -1.75 7.71
CA GLN A 116 0.73 -1.31 9.00
C GLN A 116 1.85 -1.04 9.99
N ASP A 117 1.50 -0.41 11.12
CA ASP A 117 2.45 -0.06 12.16
C ASP A 117 3.07 -1.30 12.83
N ARG A 118 4.37 -1.20 13.11
CA ARG A 118 5.18 -2.23 13.75
C ARG A 118 5.86 -1.67 15.02
N PRO A 119 6.41 -2.53 15.90
CA PRO A 119 6.28 -3.99 15.93
C PRO A 119 4.94 -4.46 16.52
N THR A 120 4.46 -5.58 15.99
CA THR A 120 3.34 -6.35 16.57
C THR A 120 3.87 -7.67 17.13
N TYR A 121 3.42 -8.04 18.33
CA TYR A 121 3.86 -9.26 19.01
C TYR A 121 2.77 -9.80 19.94
N LEU A 122 2.96 -11.04 20.42
CA LEU A 122 2.04 -11.69 21.34
C LEU A 122 2.18 -11.17 22.77
N ARG A 123 1.05 -10.97 23.46
CA ARG A 123 1.01 -10.61 24.89
C ARG A 123 1.30 -11.79 25.82
N LYS A 124 0.99 -13.01 25.38
CA LYS A 124 1.16 -14.27 26.12
C LYS A 124 1.69 -15.34 25.17
N ASN A 125 2.32 -16.38 25.73
CA ASN A 125 2.73 -17.54 24.94
C ASN A 125 1.49 -18.20 24.31
N TYR A 126 1.63 -18.72 23.10
CA TYR A 126 0.57 -19.45 22.41
C TYR A 126 1.14 -20.54 21.51
N GLY A 127 0.82 -21.81 21.82
CA GLY A 127 1.48 -22.96 21.21
C GLY A 127 3.01 -22.83 21.32
N LYS A 128 3.69 -22.86 20.17
CA LYS A 128 5.15 -22.69 20.06
C LYS A 128 5.62 -21.23 20.08
N LEU A 129 4.71 -20.27 20.01
CA LEU A 129 5.03 -18.85 19.96
C LEU A 129 5.22 -18.26 21.35
N LYS A 130 6.27 -17.44 21.49
CA LYS A 130 6.64 -16.81 22.76
C LYS A 130 6.08 -15.40 22.86
N ALA A 131 5.64 -15.01 24.06
CA ALA A 131 5.25 -13.65 24.39
C ALA A 131 6.41 -12.68 24.12
N ASN A 132 6.07 -11.43 23.76
CA ASN A 132 7.01 -10.33 23.53
C ASN A 132 8.09 -10.63 22.47
N THR A 133 7.91 -11.66 21.66
CA THR A 133 8.81 -12.02 20.56
C THR A 133 8.25 -11.47 19.27
N VAL A 134 9.08 -10.70 18.54
CA VAL A 134 8.71 -10.13 17.24
C VAL A 134 9.14 -11.09 16.15
N TYR A 135 8.16 -11.78 15.56
CA TYR A 135 8.37 -12.63 14.39
C TYR A 135 8.34 -11.77 13.12
N ILE A 136 9.28 -11.99 12.21
CA ILE A 136 9.44 -11.20 10.98
C ILE A 136 9.68 -12.10 9.76
N ARG A 137 9.08 -11.75 8.62
CA ARG A 137 9.34 -12.42 7.33
C ARG A 137 10.69 -11.99 6.75
N ARG A 138 11.50 -12.95 6.28
CA ARG A 138 12.79 -12.78 5.59
C ARG A 138 12.82 -13.67 4.35
N GLY A 139 12.68 -13.08 3.16
CA GLY A 139 12.43 -13.84 1.95
C GLY A 139 11.19 -14.73 2.13
N SER A 140 11.31 -16.02 1.81
CA SER A 140 10.28 -17.04 2.01
C SER A 140 10.32 -17.72 3.40
N SER A 141 11.03 -17.16 4.38
CA SER A 141 11.16 -17.75 5.73
C SER A 141 10.74 -16.78 6.84
N THR A 142 10.45 -17.33 8.02
CA THR A 142 10.09 -16.54 9.22
C THR A 142 11.21 -16.62 10.25
N ALA A 143 11.63 -15.47 10.78
CA ALA A 143 12.70 -15.33 11.77
C ALA A 143 12.23 -14.52 13.00
N ILE A 144 13.09 -14.41 14.02
CA ILE A 144 12.89 -13.53 15.17
C ILE A 144 13.72 -12.25 14.95
N ALA A 145 13.08 -11.09 15.11
CA ALA A 145 13.75 -9.80 14.97
C ALA A 145 14.71 -9.54 16.13
N THR A 146 15.88 -8.97 15.82
CA THR A 146 16.83 -8.52 16.84
C THR A 146 16.37 -7.22 17.50
N PRO A 147 16.88 -6.86 18.68
CA PRO A 147 16.59 -5.57 19.31
C PRO A 147 16.82 -4.36 18.39
N ASP A 148 17.89 -4.38 17.58
CA ASP A 148 18.19 -3.31 16.63
C ASP A 148 17.15 -3.20 15.51
N GLU A 149 16.63 -4.33 15.02
CA GLU A 149 15.54 -4.34 14.05
C GLU A 149 14.26 -3.78 14.68
N ILE A 150 13.97 -4.17 15.93
CA ILE A 150 12.78 -3.71 16.67
C ILE A 150 12.81 -2.18 16.86
N VAL A 151 13.97 -1.61 17.19
CA VAL A 151 14.14 -0.15 17.30
C VAL A 151 13.84 0.54 15.98
N LYS A 152 14.26 -0.04 14.85
CA LYS A 152 13.99 0.52 13.51
C LYS A 152 12.53 0.42 13.08
N MET A 153 11.73 -0.47 13.68
CA MET A 153 10.30 -0.64 13.36
C MET A 153 9.41 0.46 13.95
N GLY A 154 9.96 1.38 14.76
CA GLY A 154 9.20 2.41 15.45
C GLY A 154 8.33 3.30 14.54
N PRO A 155 7.38 4.05 15.15
CA PRO A 155 6.42 4.86 14.41
C PRO A 155 7.10 5.79 13.40
N GLY A 156 6.70 5.68 12.13
CA GLY A 156 7.27 6.43 10.99
C GLY A 156 8.17 5.61 10.04
N ALA A 157 8.52 4.36 10.36
CA ALA A 157 9.38 3.51 9.52
C ALA A 157 8.67 2.91 8.28
N ASP A 158 7.36 2.67 8.40
CA ASP A 158 6.51 2.03 7.38
C ASP A 158 5.36 2.91 6.90
N ALA A 159 5.42 4.21 7.19
CA ALA A 159 4.79 5.13 6.27
C ALA A 159 5.37 4.78 4.90
N ALA A 160 4.54 4.21 4.02
CA ALA A 160 4.86 4.12 2.61
C ALA A 160 5.44 5.49 2.24
N PRO A 161 6.47 5.60 1.39
CA PRO A 161 6.72 6.88 0.78
C PRO A 161 5.44 7.19 0.01
N VAL A 162 4.52 7.93 0.63
CA VAL A 162 3.63 8.82 -0.08
C VAL A 162 4.62 9.54 -0.96
N GLU A 163 4.61 9.23 -2.26
CA GLU A 163 5.47 9.90 -3.22
C GLU A 163 5.37 11.37 -2.85
N ALA A 164 6.48 11.94 -2.35
CA ALA A 164 6.46 13.25 -1.73
C ALA A 164 5.67 14.15 -2.68
N GLU A 165 4.72 14.93 -2.17
CA GLU A 165 3.74 15.61 -3.02
C GLU A 165 4.41 16.36 -4.20
N SER A 166 5.62 16.86 -3.97
CA SER A 166 6.58 17.36 -4.96
C SER A 166 6.85 16.41 -6.14
N LYS A 167 7.22 15.15 -5.89
CA LYS A 167 7.50 14.12 -6.91
C LYS A 167 6.26 13.75 -7.71
N ARG A 168 5.10 13.61 -7.07
CA ARG A 168 3.82 13.36 -7.74
C ARG A 168 3.48 14.51 -8.69
N LYS A 169 3.63 15.76 -8.22
CA LYS A 169 3.41 16.97 -9.02
C LYS A 169 4.41 17.06 -10.18
N LEU A 170 5.70 16.81 -9.93
CA LEU A 170 6.73 16.79 -10.95
C LEU A 170 6.38 15.81 -12.08
N ARG A 171 6.01 14.57 -11.75
CA ARG A 171 5.63 13.55 -12.74
C ARG A 171 4.43 13.95 -13.59
N ALA A 172 3.44 14.65 -13.00
CA ALA A 172 2.26 15.12 -13.72
C ALA A 172 2.57 16.34 -14.63
N ILE A 173 3.48 17.21 -14.20
CA ILE A 173 3.79 18.47 -14.87
C ILE A 173 4.83 18.29 -15.98
N LEU A 174 5.88 17.50 -15.74
CA LEU A 174 7.03 17.36 -16.64
C LEU A 174 6.67 16.99 -18.11
N PRO A 175 5.67 16.12 -18.40
CA PRO A 175 5.24 15.80 -19.78
C PRO A 175 4.68 16.99 -20.58
N TRP A 176 4.40 18.11 -19.91
CA TRP A 176 3.90 19.34 -20.51
C TRP A 176 5.00 20.34 -20.81
N LYS A 177 6.28 20.03 -20.50
CA LYS A 177 7.40 20.95 -20.74
C LYS A 177 7.44 21.40 -22.20
N GLY A 178 7.51 22.72 -22.41
CA GLY A 178 7.47 23.36 -23.71
C GLY A 178 6.07 23.57 -24.30
N LYS A 179 5.00 23.10 -23.66
CA LYS A 179 3.61 23.27 -24.11
C LYS A 179 2.92 24.44 -23.43
N SER A 180 1.85 24.94 -24.07
CA SER A 180 0.92 25.88 -23.45
C SER A 180 0.01 25.15 -22.47
N ILE A 181 -0.17 25.76 -21.29
CA ILE A 181 -0.97 25.25 -20.17
C ILE A 181 -1.85 26.37 -19.63
N THR A 182 -2.88 26.02 -18.85
CA THR A 182 -3.74 26.99 -18.16
C THR A 182 -3.21 27.23 -16.75
N LEU A 183 -2.95 28.50 -16.39
CA LEU A 183 -2.69 28.92 -15.02
C LEU A 183 -3.98 29.55 -14.45
N ALA A 184 -4.52 28.94 -13.41
CA ALA A 184 -5.65 29.48 -12.67
C ALA A 184 -5.16 30.13 -11.37
N SER A 185 -5.42 31.43 -11.20
CA SER A 185 -5.23 32.09 -9.91
C SER A 185 -6.45 31.83 -9.03
N MET A 186 -6.23 31.23 -7.87
CA MET A 186 -7.30 30.85 -6.95
C MET A 186 -7.51 31.92 -5.88
N ASN A 187 -8.76 32.16 -5.51
CA ASN A 187 -9.10 32.96 -4.33
C ASN A 187 -8.84 32.15 -3.05
N THR A 188 -8.54 32.83 -1.95
CA THR A 188 -8.34 32.21 -0.63
C THR A 188 -9.23 32.87 0.43
N GLY A 189 -9.50 32.13 1.52
CA GLY A 189 -10.26 32.64 2.66
C GLY A 189 -11.69 33.10 2.33
N ARG A 190 -12.09 34.24 2.90
CA ARG A 190 -13.46 34.79 2.74
C ARG A 190 -13.83 35.14 1.30
N ALA A 191 -12.84 35.43 0.45
CA ALA A 191 -13.08 35.78 -0.96
C ALA A 191 -13.68 34.60 -1.75
N VAL A 192 -13.37 33.35 -1.38
CA VAL A 192 -13.94 32.16 -2.02
C VAL A 192 -15.46 32.11 -1.87
N MET A 193 -15.96 32.48 -0.69
CA MET A 193 -17.41 32.47 -0.40
C MET A 193 -18.17 33.58 -1.13
N GLN A 194 -17.52 34.71 -1.42
CA GLN A 194 -18.16 35.88 -2.01
C GLN A 194 -18.04 35.94 -3.53
N LEU A 195 -16.90 35.52 -4.09
CA LEU A 195 -16.54 35.70 -5.50
C LEU A 195 -16.32 34.36 -6.22
N GLY A 196 -16.39 33.24 -5.50
CA GLY A 196 -16.08 31.91 -6.01
C GLY A 196 -14.59 31.56 -5.95
N PRO A 197 -14.24 30.30 -6.28
CA PRO A 197 -12.90 29.76 -6.05
C PRO A 197 -11.83 30.26 -7.02
N VAL A 198 -12.20 30.64 -8.24
CA VAL A 198 -11.25 31.04 -9.29
C VAL A 198 -11.28 32.55 -9.45
N ARG A 199 -10.14 33.21 -9.25
CA ARG A 199 -9.94 34.64 -9.46
C ARG A 199 -9.77 34.99 -10.94
N GLY A 200 -9.08 34.13 -11.68
CA GLY A 200 -8.81 34.32 -13.11
C GLY A 200 -8.04 33.14 -13.70
N ARG A 201 -8.09 33.01 -15.02
CA ARG A 201 -7.32 32.02 -15.79
C ARG A 201 -6.50 32.71 -16.87
N SER A 202 -5.29 32.25 -17.11
CA SER A 202 -4.43 32.72 -18.19
C SER A 202 -3.70 31.55 -18.87
N GLY A 203 -3.47 31.67 -20.18
CA GLY A 203 -2.63 30.72 -20.91
C GLY A 203 -1.16 31.11 -20.78
N VAL A 204 -0.31 30.16 -20.38
CA VAL A 204 1.14 30.37 -20.21
C VAL A 204 1.92 29.17 -20.76
N LYS A 205 3.20 29.36 -21.10
CA LYS A 205 4.06 28.24 -21.51
C LYS A 205 4.76 27.64 -20.30
N LEU A 206 4.75 26.32 -20.20
CA LEU A 206 5.53 25.60 -19.19
C LEU A 206 6.99 25.53 -19.66
N LEU A 207 7.90 26.19 -18.96
CA LEU A 207 9.32 26.26 -19.34
C LEU A 207 10.13 25.14 -18.70
N ASP A 208 9.93 24.90 -17.40
CA ASP A 208 10.66 23.87 -16.66
C ASP A 208 9.93 23.44 -15.37
N CYS A 209 10.31 22.29 -14.80
CA CYS A 209 9.80 21.81 -13.51
C CYS A 209 10.82 20.90 -12.82
N ASN A 210 10.98 21.07 -11.51
CA ASN A 210 11.75 20.18 -10.64
C ASN A 210 10.94 19.87 -9.36
N GLU A 211 11.52 19.16 -8.39
CA GLU A 211 10.82 18.77 -7.16
C GLU A 211 10.45 19.94 -6.23
N SER A 212 10.92 21.16 -6.47
CA SER A 212 10.66 22.33 -5.62
C SER A 212 9.71 23.34 -6.27
N PHE A 213 9.87 23.60 -7.56
CA PHE A 213 9.12 24.64 -8.25
C PHE A 213 8.84 24.30 -9.71
N VAL A 214 7.89 25.03 -10.28
CA VAL A 214 7.59 25.06 -11.70
C VAL A 214 7.92 26.43 -12.26
N THR A 215 8.53 26.49 -13.44
CA THR A 215 8.83 27.74 -14.14
C THR A 215 7.87 27.88 -15.31
N ILE A 216 7.10 28.96 -15.30
CA ILE A 216 6.15 29.32 -16.35
C ILE A 216 6.54 30.67 -16.95
N GLY A 217 6.17 30.92 -18.19
CA GLY A 217 6.45 32.19 -18.82
C GLY A 217 5.90 32.30 -20.22
N ASN A 218 6.11 33.49 -20.78
CA ASN A 218 5.89 33.81 -22.19
C ASN A 218 7.24 34.21 -22.81
N ASN A 219 7.26 34.61 -24.09
CA ASN A 219 8.51 34.95 -24.79
C ASN A 219 9.33 36.07 -24.10
N ASP A 220 8.68 36.98 -23.38
CA ASP A 220 9.33 38.18 -22.81
C ASP A 220 9.49 38.15 -21.28
N SER A 221 8.92 37.16 -20.59
CA SER A 221 9.00 37.08 -19.12
C SER A 221 8.75 35.67 -18.61
N SER A 222 9.44 35.30 -17.53
CA SER A 222 9.26 34.03 -16.83
C SER A 222 9.21 34.24 -15.32
N ARG A 223 8.56 33.32 -14.61
CA ARG A 223 8.51 33.28 -13.15
C ARG A 223 8.41 31.85 -12.65
N SER A 224 8.95 31.61 -11.46
CA SER A 224 8.86 30.31 -10.78
C SER A 224 7.81 30.35 -9.68
N ILE A 225 7.02 29.28 -9.57
CA ILE A 225 6.00 29.09 -8.53
C ILE A 225 6.35 27.82 -7.74
N SER A 226 6.35 27.90 -6.42
CA SER A 226 6.57 26.74 -5.56
C SER A 226 5.51 25.67 -5.80
N LEU A 227 5.92 24.40 -5.88
CA LEU A 227 4.98 23.28 -5.96
C LEU A 227 4.09 23.16 -4.72
N SER A 228 4.48 23.75 -3.58
CA SER A 228 3.62 23.83 -2.39
C SER A 228 2.38 24.71 -2.60
N ASN A 229 2.44 25.65 -3.54
CA ASN A 229 1.39 26.65 -3.78
C ASN A 229 0.50 26.29 -4.97
N ILE A 230 0.70 25.10 -5.56
CA ILE A 230 0.04 24.69 -6.79
C ILE A 230 -0.71 23.38 -6.57
N GLU A 231 -1.97 23.34 -7.00
CA GLU A 231 -2.69 22.10 -7.24
C GLU A 231 -2.70 21.78 -8.73
N VAL A 232 -2.54 20.50 -9.07
CA VAL A 232 -2.54 20.02 -10.46
C VAL A 232 -3.94 19.54 -10.83
N SER A 233 -4.49 20.12 -11.90
CA SER A 233 -5.82 19.87 -12.44
C SER A 233 -5.74 19.70 -13.97
N PHE A 234 -6.89 19.55 -14.63
CA PHE A 234 -6.99 19.45 -16.08
C PHE A 234 -8.05 20.40 -16.62
N ASP A 235 -7.65 21.25 -17.56
CA ASP A 235 -8.55 22.15 -18.28
C ASP A 235 -9.18 21.39 -19.46
N LYS A 236 -10.45 21.01 -19.30
CA LYS A 236 -11.22 20.32 -20.34
C LYS A 236 -11.50 21.19 -21.57
N THR A 237 -11.56 22.51 -21.41
CA THR A 237 -11.87 23.43 -22.51
C THR A 237 -10.63 23.66 -23.37
N GLY A 238 -9.47 23.85 -22.73
CA GLY A 238 -8.18 23.97 -23.41
C GLY A 238 -7.52 22.64 -23.79
N ASN A 239 -8.08 21.50 -23.34
CA ASN A 239 -7.49 20.17 -23.42
C ASN A 239 -6.02 20.14 -22.97
N CYS A 240 -5.72 20.81 -21.86
CA CYS A 240 -4.36 21.01 -21.38
C CYS A 240 -4.25 20.91 -19.86
N LEU A 241 -3.02 20.85 -19.36
CA LEU A 241 -2.73 20.90 -17.92
C LEU A 241 -3.26 22.21 -17.33
N GLU A 242 -3.96 22.14 -16.19
CA GLU A 242 -4.32 23.31 -15.39
C GLU A 242 -3.49 23.32 -14.10
N LEU A 243 -2.76 24.41 -13.87
CA LEU A 243 -2.07 24.67 -12.59
C LEU A 243 -2.87 25.69 -11.80
N GLN A 244 -3.36 25.29 -10.64
CA GLN A 244 -4.13 26.15 -9.74
C GLN A 244 -3.21 26.74 -8.69
N GLU A 245 -2.81 28.00 -8.89
CA GLU A 245 -1.95 28.72 -7.96
C GLU A 245 -2.78 29.35 -6.83
N ARG A 246 -2.40 29.05 -5.59
CA ARG A 246 -2.94 29.67 -4.38
C ARG A 246 -1.90 30.60 -3.80
N TYR A 247 -2.29 31.85 -3.58
CA TYR A 247 -1.49 32.79 -2.80
C TYR A 247 -1.80 32.58 -1.33
N GLY A 248 -0.76 32.28 -0.55
CA GLY A 248 -0.83 32.22 0.91
C GLY A 248 -1.14 33.58 1.53
#